data_AF-A0AAD8NJC7-F1
#
_entry.id   AF-A0AAD8NJC7-F1
#
_cell.length_a   1.000
_cell.length_b   1.000
_cell.length_c   1.000
_cell.angle_alpha   90.00
_cell.angle_beta   90.00
_cell.angle_gamma   90.00
#
_symmetry.space_group_name_H-M   'P 1'
#
loop_
_entity.id
_entity.type
_entity.pdbx_description
1 polymer ?
#
loop_
_entity_poly.entity_id
_entity_poly.type
_entity_poly.pdbx_seq_one_letter_code
_entity_poly.pdbx_strand_id
1 'polypeptide(L)'
;MVYCLYLISPFLLQSFQIYLYFALYLAQPTNGAMSVLVNILEPVLFSTDSHSYWRHLISVCYAFVFVPFHFFFILHIIPLFLPLSGFVLNTSQNHKEPTEHCFKEKMKLSAETWCLLISILLVMVSMTNGDSSAQVLVKKVKGKKVCDKGWECKGWSEYCCNLTISDYFDTYQFEELFAKRNTPVAHAAGFWDYKSFITASALYQPLGFGTTGNKTTQMKEVAAFLGHVGSQTSCGYGVATGGPTAWGLCYNKEMSPSHDYCDDYYKYTYPCAPGAAYYGRGALPIYWQYNYGKIGDALKVDLLNHPEYIEQNATLAFQAAIHTWLTPQKKGQPSAHEAFVGTWKPTKNDTLAKRHPGFGTTMNVLYGDRVCGKGDADDMNTIVTHYLYYLDLMGVGREEGGPHEVLTCAEQEPFNPSASNQASSR
;
A
#
# COMPACT_ATOMS: atom_id res chain seq x y z
N MET A 1 22.41 21.10 -44.96
CA MET A 1 22.13 22.13 -43.93
C MET A 1 22.83 21.77 -42.62
N VAL A 2 24.17 21.86 -42.61
CA VAL A 2 25.03 21.53 -41.44
C VAL A 2 25.90 22.76 -41.07
N TYR A 3 25.40 23.97 -41.36
CA TYR A 3 26.17 25.21 -41.17
C TYR A 3 25.36 26.39 -40.60
N CYS A 4 24.27 26.13 -39.85
CA CYS A 4 23.47 27.20 -39.22
C CYS A 4 23.15 26.98 -37.73
N LEU A 5 24.03 26.34 -36.97
CA LEU A 5 23.93 26.28 -35.50
C LEU A 5 25.16 26.87 -34.78
N TYR A 6 26.10 27.45 -35.52
CA TYR A 6 27.38 27.95 -34.98
C TYR A 6 27.38 29.43 -34.57
N LEU A 7 26.22 30.05 -34.37
CA LEU A 7 26.12 31.44 -33.91
C LEU A 7 24.99 31.58 -32.87
N ILE A 8 25.05 30.82 -31.79
CA ILE A 8 24.32 31.15 -30.57
C ILE A 8 25.28 31.97 -29.72
N SER A 9 25.05 33.29 -29.67
CA SER A 9 25.93 34.24 -29.00
C SER A 9 26.11 33.91 -27.50
N PRO A 10 27.26 34.25 -26.87
CA PRO A 10 27.50 34.02 -25.44
C PRO A 10 26.44 34.65 -24.52
N PHE A 11 25.66 35.63 -25.01
CA PHE A 11 24.54 36.22 -24.27
C PHE A 11 23.36 35.26 -24.06
N LEU A 12 23.09 34.34 -25.00
CA LEU A 12 22.00 33.36 -24.87
C LEU A 12 22.32 32.27 -23.83
N LEU A 13 23.60 31.90 -23.71
CA LEU A 13 24.07 30.94 -22.71
C LEU A 13 23.93 31.50 -21.29
N GLN A 14 24.31 32.77 -21.12
CA GLN A 14 24.25 33.48 -19.84
C GLN A 14 22.80 33.74 -19.41
N SER A 15 21.92 34.03 -20.37
CA SER A 15 20.48 34.13 -20.14
C SER A 15 19.88 32.80 -19.63
N PHE A 16 20.24 31.69 -20.27
CA PHE A 16 19.76 30.36 -19.88
C PHE A 16 20.25 29.91 -18.50
N GLN A 17 21.51 30.20 -18.15
CA GLN A 17 22.05 29.95 -16.81
C GLN A 17 21.32 30.76 -15.73
N ILE A 18 21.03 32.03 -15.98
CA ILE A 18 20.30 32.89 -15.04
C ILE A 18 18.87 32.37 -14.82
N TYR A 19 18.19 31.92 -15.89
CA TYR A 19 16.84 31.34 -15.78
C TYR A 19 16.82 30.01 -15.02
N LEU A 20 17.81 29.13 -15.24
CA LEU A 20 17.92 27.86 -14.52
C LEU A 20 18.19 28.09 -13.03
N TYR A 21 19.03 29.08 -12.72
CA TYR A 21 19.32 29.50 -11.35
C TYR A 21 18.09 30.08 -10.66
N PHE A 22 17.29 30.89 -11.37
CA PHE A 22 16.04 31.45 -10.86
C PHE A 22 14.95 30.38 -10.66
N ALA A 23 14.87 29.39 -11.56
CA ALA A 23 13.93 28.26 -11.43
C ALA A 23 14.26 27.37 -10.22
N LEU A 24 15.56 27.16 -9.94
CA LEU A 24 16.02 26.48 -8.73
C LEU A 24 15.78 27.33 -7.46
N TYR A 25 15.90 28.65 -7.55
CA TYR A 25 15.68 29.56 -6.41
C TYR A 25 14.20 29.70 -6.02
N LEU A 26 13.27 29.63 -6.99
CA LEU A 26 11.82 29.68 -6.74
C LEU A 26 11.25 28.35 -6.23
N ALA A 27 11.98 27.24 -6.37
CA ALA A 27 11.63 25.97 -5.75
C ALA A 27 12.04 25.99 -4.26
N GLN A 28 11.16 26.45 -3.37
CA GLN A 28 11.40 26.40 -1.92
C GLN A 28 11.39 24.94 -1.38
N PRO A 29 12.13 24.66 -0.29
CA PRO A 29 12.60 23.31 0.01
C PRO A 29 11.55 22.54 0.81
N THR A 30 10.79 21.69 0.13
CA THR A 30 10.11 20.57 0.78
C THR A 30 10.47 19.29 0.04
N ASN A 31 11.24 18.44 0.73
CA ASN A 31 11.59 17.05 0.42
C ASN A 31 12.98 16.81 -0.23
N GLY A 32 13.66 15.77 0.30
CA GLY A 32 15.06 15.38 0.01
C GLY A 32 15.37 14.94 -1.42
N ALA A 33 14.42 15.02 -2.35
CA ALA A 33 14.64 14.78 -3.78
C ALA A 33 15.52 15.86 -4.45
N MET A 34 15.60 17.08 -3.87
CA MET A 34 16.34 18.20 -4.46
C MET A 34 17.87 18.08 -4.32
N SER A 35 18.38 17.36 -3.30
CA SER A 35 19.83 17.14 -3.12
C SER A 35 20.46 16.36 -4.29
N VAL A 36 19.70 15.44 -4.87
CA VAL A 36 20.16 14.65 -6.03
C VAL A 36 20.15 15.50 -7.30
N LEU A 37 19.13 16.35 -7.49
CA LEU A 37 19.02 17.24 -8.66
C LEU A 37 20.12 18.31 -8.71
N VAL A 38 20.46 18.91 -7.56
CA VAL A 38 21.54 19.90 -7.47
C VAL A 38 22.90 19.27 -7.81
N ASN A 39 23.19 18.08 -7.28
CA ASN A 39 24.44 17.36 -7.57
C ASN A 39 24.57 16.91 -9.04
N ILE A 40 23.46 16.67 -9.73
CA ILE A 40 23.45 16.29 -11.15
C ILE A 40 23.61 17.50 -12.08
N LEU A 41 23.10 18.68 -11.68
CA LEU A 41 23.06 19.89 -12.52
C LEU A 41 24.24 20.84 -12.29
N GLU A 42 24.95 20.73 -11.17
CA GLU A 42 26.14 21.54 -10.86
C GLU A 42 27.22 21.56 -11.97
N PRO A 43 27.60 20.41 -12.58
CA PRO A 43 28.62 20.40 -13.64
C PRO A 43 28.19 21.14 -14.92
N VAL A 44 26.88 21.24 -15.16
CA VAL A 44 26.30 21.95 -16.31
C VAL A 44 26.27 23.46 -16.07
N LEU A 45 25.99 23.87 -14.83
CA LEU A 45 25.93 25.27 -14.42
C LEU A 45 27.30 25.96 -14.40
N PHE A 46 28.38 25.25 -14.08
CA PHE A 46 29.73 25.81 -13.99
C PHE A 46 30.62 25.55 -15.22
N SER A 47 30.06 25.02 -16.31
CA SER A 47 30.81 24.75 -17.54
C SER A 47 31.13 26.06 -18.28
N THR A 48 32.42 26.33 -18.52
CA THR A 48 32.92 27.51 -19.24
C THR A 48 33.20 27.24 -20.73
N ASP A 49 33.07 25.99 -21.19
CA ASP A 49 33.31 25.56 -22.56
C ASP A 49 32.07 24.86 -23.16
N SER A 50 31.63 25.35 -24.32
CA SER A 50 30.47 24.86 -25.07
C SER A 50 30.50 23.36 -25.35
N HIS A 51 31.69 22.76 -25.56
CA HIS A 51 31.80 21.35 -25.93
C HIS A 51 31.62 20.42 -24.71
N SER A 52 31.96 20.90 -23.52
CA SER A 52 31.78 20.18 -22.25
C SER A 52 30.33 20.29 -21.76
N TYR A 53 29.71 21.47 -21.92
CA TYR A 53 28.29 21.70 -21.63
C TYR A 53 27.37 20.69 -22.32
N TRP A 54 27.51 20.53 -23.65
CA TRP A 54 26.67 19.59 -24.40
C TRP A 54 26.90 18.11 -24.04
N ARG A 55 28.14 17.73 -23.70
CA ARG A 55 28.43 16.37 -23.21
C ARG A 55 27.75 16.08 -21.88
N HIS A 56 27.81 17.02 -20.94
CA HIS A 56 27.13 16.86 -19.65
C HIS A 56 25.61 16.87 -19.81
N LEU A 57 25.07 17.71 -20.69
CA LEU A 57 23.62 17.75 -20.96
C LEU A 57 23.10 16.43 -21.54
N ILE A 58 23.83 15.83 -22.49
CA ILE A 58 23.48 14.51 -23.04
C ILE A 58 23.55 13.43 -21.97
N SER A 59 24.56 13.47 -21.09
CA SER A 59 24.69 12.51 -19.99
C SER A 59 23.57 12.64 -18.95
N VAL A 60 23.10 13.86 -18.68
CA VAL A 60 21.95 14.13 -17.83
C VAL A 60 20.66 13.63 -18.50
N CYS A 61 20.45 13.90 -19.80
CA CYS A 61 19.32 13.38 -20.54
C CYS A 61 19.25 11.84 -20.52
N TYR A 62 20.39 11.14 -20.63
CA TYR A 62 20.45 9.69 -20.50
C TYR A 62 20.13 9.18 -19.09
N ALA A 63 20.52 9.91 -18.04
CA ALA A 63 20.18 9.57 -16.65
C ALA A 63 18.68 9.74 -16.34
N PHE A 64 17.98 10.65 -17.03
CA PHE A 64 16.54 10.89 -16.85
C PHE A 64 15.62 9.95 -17.65
N VAL A 65 16.16 9.07 -18.52
CA VAL A 65 15.36 8.06 -19.25
C VAL A 65 14.77 6.97 -18.33
N PHE A 66 15.16 6.91 -17.05
CA PHE A 66 14.74 5.87 -16.10
C PHE A 66 13.90 6.36 -14.90
N VAL A 67 13.28 7.55 -14.95
CA VAL A 67 12.34 8.02 -13.90
C VAL A 67 10.97 8.31 -14.53
N PRO A 68 9.85 7.71 -14.05
CA PRO A 68 8.57 7.82 -14.72
C PRO A 68 7.88 9.17 -14.45
N PHE A 69 7.26 9.70 -15.52
CA PHE A 69 6.11 10.61 -15.55
C PHE A 69 6.01 11.64 -14.41
N HIS A 70 6.80 12.72 -14.49
CA HIS A 70 6.32 14.05 -14.03
C HIS A 70 7.09 15.27 -14.60
N PHE A 71 8.12 15.08 -15.43
CA PHE A 71 8.95 16.18 -15.95
C PHE A 71 8.76 16.52 -17.44
N PHE A 72 7.67 16.05 -18.07
CA PHE A 72 7.40 16.36 -19.49
C PHE A 72 6.84 17.77 -19.74
N PHE A 73 6.58 18.55 -18.68
CA PHE A 73 5.94 19.87 -18.80
C PHE A 73 6.89 21.05 -19.10
N ILE A 74 8.21 20.89 -18.91
CA ILE A 74 9.15 22.02 -18.95
C ILE A 74 9.84 22.20 -20.32
N LEU A 75 9.93 21.16 -21.16
CA LEU A 75 10.63 21.25 -22.45
C LEU A 75 9.77 21.69 -23.65
N HIS A 76 8.45 21.85 -23.50
CA HIS A 76 7.55 22.20 -24.61
C HIS A 76 6.95 23.63 -24.54
N ILE A 77 7.27 24.42 -23.51
CA ILE A 77 6.81 25.83 -23.37
C ILE A 77 7.86 26.83 -23.90
N ILE A 78 9.04 26.36 -24.33
CA ILE A 78 10.18 27.21 -24.68
C ILE A 78 10.05 28.05 -25.98
N PRO A 79 9.13 27.80 -26.95
CA PRO A 79 8.92 28.75 -28.05
C PRO A 79 7.74 29.72 -27.86
N LEU A 80 7.02 29.71 -26.72
CA LEU A 80 5.75 30.45 -26.57
C LEU A 80 5.84 31.85 -25.94
N PHE A 81 7.04 32.38 -25.64
CA PHE A 81 7.20 33.75 -25.15
C PHE A 81 8.34 34.51 -25.83
N LEU A 82 8.07 35.03 -27.03
CA LEU A 82 8.74 36.22 -27.58
C LEU A 82 7.63 37.23 -27.90
N PRO A 83 7.37 38.24 -27.04
CA PRO A 83 6.51 39.34 -27.42
C PRO A 83 7.32 40.44 -28.10
N LEU A 84 6.74 40.91 -29.20
CA LEU A 84 6.76 42.27 -29.73
C LEU A 84 7.23 43.35 -28.71
N SER A 85 8.33 44.03 -29.04
CA SER A 85 8.46 45.48 -28.81
C SER A 85 9.35 46.06 -29.91
N GLY A 86 8.77 46.99 -30.69
CA GLY A 86 9.41 47.59 -31.85
C GLY A 86 10.26 48.80 -31.50
N PHE A 87 11.10 49.22 -32.44
CA PHE A 87 11.47 50.63 -32.56
C PHE A 87 11.66 51.01 -34.04
N VAL A 88 10.95 52.08 -34.38
CA VAL A 88 10.88 52.80 -35.65
C VAL A 88 12.23 53.47 -35.98
N LEU A 89 12.60 53.53 -37.27
CA LEU A 89 13.15 54.73 -37.94
C LEU A 89 13.19 54.56 -39.47
N ASN A 90 12.25 55.26 -40.12
CA ASN A 90 12.43 56.17 -41.25
C ASN A 90 13.00 55.63 -42.59
N THR A 91 12.16 55.55 -43.63
CA THR A 91 11.98 56.61 -44.66
C THR A 91 11.37 56.04 -45.95
N SER A 92 10.52 56.89 -46.56
CA SER A 92 10.32 57.03 -48.01
C SER A 92 9.25 56.17 -48.72
N GLN A 93 8.13 56.87 -48.95
CA GLN A 93 7.45 57.06 -50.24
C GLN A 93 6.35 56.07 -50.71
N ASN A 94 5.15 56.68 -50.73
CA ASN A 94 4.23 56.77 -51.87
C ASN A 94 3.20 55.65 -52.12
N HIS A 95 1.97 56.06 -51.80
CA HIS A 95 0.74 55.98 -52.61
C HIS A 95 -0.04 54.66 -52.80
N LYS A 96 -1.33 54.80 -52.48
CA LYS A 96 -2.56 54.23 -53.06
C LYS A 96 -3.06 52.86 -52.54
N GLU A 97 -4.14 52.95 -51.76
CA GLU A 97 -5.32 52.05 -51.83
C GLU A 97 -6.05 52.15 -53.18
N PRO A 98 -7.08 51.31 -53.47
CA PRO A 98 -7.33 49.92 -53.10
C PRO A 98 -7.74 49.09 -54.34
N THR A 99 -7.90 47.76 -54.24
CA THR A 99 -8.99 46.99 -54.90
C THR A 99 -8.87 45.48 -54.66
N GLU A 100 -9.99 44.90 -54.23
CA GLU A 100 -10.26 43.47 -54.11
C GLU A 100 -10.17 42.74 -55.46
N HIS A 101 -9.48 41.60 -55.49
CA HIS A 101 -9.96 40.44 -56.25
C HIS A 101 -9.37 39.12 -55.72
N CYS A 102 -10.22 38.38 -55.01
CA CYS A 102 -10.40 36.92 -55.03
C CYS A 102 -9.15 36.03 -55.26
N PHE A 103 -8.71 35.30 -54.23
CA PHE A 103 -8.25 33.93 -54.42
C PHE A 103 -8.72 33.01 -53.30
N LYS A 104 -9.40 31.95 -53.73
CA LYS A 104 -9.97 30.86 -52.96
C LYS A 104 -8.81 29.99 -52.44
N GLU A 105 -8.33 30.20 -51.21
CA GLU A 105 -7.42 29.25 -50.58
C GLU A 105 -8.19 28.33 -49.63
N LYS A 106 -8.35 27.07 -50.07
CA LYS A 106 -8.61 25.97 -49.14
C LYS A 106 -7.44 25.94 -48.16
N MET A 107 -7.68 26.19 -46.87
CA MET A 107 -6.71 25.89 -45.83
C MET A 107 -6.42 24.39 -45.83
N LYS A 108 -5.40 23.96 -46.58
CA LYS A 108 -4.75 22.68 -46.36
C LYS A 108 -3.93 22.84 -45.10
N LEU A 109 -4.45 22.37 -43.96
CA LEU A 109 -3.64 22.20 -42.76
C LEU A 109 -2.41 21.36 -43.14
N SER A 110 -1.23 21.88 -42.84
CA SER A 110 0.02 21.17 -43.07
C SER A 110 0.06 19.88 -42.25
N ALA A 111 0.87 18.90 -42.67
CA ALA A 111 1.04 17.65 -41.94
C ALA A 111 1.47 17.89 -40.48
N GLU A 112 2.27 18.93 -40.23
CA GLU A 112 2.73 19.34 -38.91
C GLU A 112 1.57 19.79 -38.01
N THR A 113 0.59 20.51 -38.58
CA THR A 113 -0.62 20.96 -37.87
C THR A 113 -1.54 19.79 -37.52
N TRP A 114 -1.63 18.77 -38.39
CA TRP A 114 -2.35 17.53 -38.11
C TRP A 114 -1.66 16.69 -37.04
N CYS A 115 -0.33 16.59 -37.06
CA CYS A 115 0.43 15.91 -36.01
C CYS A 115 0.20 16.58 -34.64
N LEU A 116 0.23 17.92 -34.57
CA LEU A 116 -0.07 18.66 -33.35
C LEU A 116 -1.47 18.41 -32.82
N LEU A 117 -2.49 18.43 -33.68
CA LEU A 117 -3.87 18.16 -33.27
C LEU A 117 -4.05 16.73 -32.78
N ILE A 118 -3.42 15.74 -33.43
CA ILE A 118 -3.47 14.34 -33.01
C ILE A 118 -2.72 14.13 -31.70
N SER A 119 -1.57 14.77 -31.50
CA SER A 119 -0.82 14.74 -30.24
C SER A 119 -1.62 15.36 -29.10
N ILE A 120 -2.28 16.50 -29.32
CA ILE A 120 -3.17 17.13 -28.32
C ILE A 120 -4.34 16.21 -28.00
N LEU A 121 -4.94 15.56 -29.00
CA LEU A 121 -6.04 14.62 -28.79
C LEU A 121 -5.58 13.38 -28.00
N LEU A 122 -4.37 12.86 -28.27
CA LEU A 122 -3.79 11.73 -27.55
C LEU A 122 -3.45 12.08 -26.10
N VAL A 123 -2.96 13.31 -25.85
CA VAL A 123 -2.73 13.83 -24.49
C VAL A 123 -4.06 14.00 -23.75
N MET A 124 -5.09 14.55 -24.40
CA MET A 124 -6.43 14.68 -23.80
C MET A 124 -7.05 13.30 -23.48
N VAL A 125 -6.85 12.30 -24.33
CA VAL A 125 -7.28 10.90 -24.09
C VAL A 125 -6.47 10.22 -22.98
N SER A 126 -5.23 10.63 -22.73
CA SER A 126 -4.43 10.13 -21.60
C SER A 126 -4.72 10.88 -20.30
N MET A 127 -5.29 12.08 -20.35
CA MET A 127 -5.81 12.80 -19.18
C MET A 127 -7.21 12.34 -18.73
N THR A 128 -7.92 11.51 -19.51
CA THR A 128 -9.20 10.91 -19.06
C THR A 128 -9.04 9.63 -18.23
N ASN A 129 -7.81 9.19 -17.95
CA ASN A 129 -7.55 8.05 -17.06
C ASN A 129 -6.96 8.45 -15.70
N GLY A 130 -7.02 9.74 -15.35
CA GLY A 130 -6.74 10.23 -14.02
C GLY A 130 -8.05 10.52 -13.29
N ASP A 131 -8.32 9.74 -12.25
CA ASP A 131 -9.43 9.89 -11.31
C ASP A 131 -10.76 9.21 -11.71
N SER A 132 -10.74 7.88 -11.79
CA SER A 132 -11.95 7.11 -11.47
C SER A 132 -12.05 6.97 -9.95
N SER A 133 -12.41 8.05 -9.25
CA SER A 133 -13.19 7.88 -8.03
C SER A 133 -14.46 7.14 -8.48
N ALA A 134 -14.50 5.83 -8.30
CA ALA A 134 -15.67 5.05 -8.68
C ALA A 134 -16.88 5.71 -7.99
N GLN A 135 -17.86 6.20 -8.77
CA GLN A 135 -19.01 6.86 -8.18
C GLN A 135 -19.63 5.92 -7.14
N VAL A 136 -19.63 6.35 -5.88
CA VAL A 136 -20.19 5.55 -4.79
C VAL A 136 -21.67 5.38 -5.05
N LEU A 137 -22.07 4.17 -5.41
CA LEU A 137 -23.47 3.87 -5.64
C LEU A 137 -24.14 3.69 -4.29
N VAL A 138 -25.27 4.37 -4.07
CA VAL A 138 -25.97 4.34 -2.78
C VAL A 138 -27.40 3.85 -3.01
N LYS A 139 -27.84 2.91 -2.18
CA LYS A 139 -29.22 2.40 -2.16
C LYS A 139 -29.69 2.24 -0.71
N LYS A 140 -31.02 2.25 -0.51
CA LYS A 140 -31.63 1.81 0.75
C LYS A 140 -32.24 0.41 0.57
N VAL A 141 -31.86 -0.53 1.43
CA VAL A 141 -32.44 -1.89 1.47
C VAL A 141 -32.93 -2.14 2.88
N LYS A 142 -34.23 -2.41 3.03
CA LYS A 142 -34.89 -2.64 4.35
C LYS A 142 -34.59 -1.54 5.37
N GLY A 143 -34.56 -0.27 4.93
CA GLY A 143 -34.29 0.90 5.77
C GLY A 143 -32.80 1.16 6.08
N LYS A 144 -31.90 0.22 5.76
CA LYS A 144 -30.45 0.40 5.89
C LYS A 144 -29.85 1.01 4.63
N LYS A 145 -28.93 1.97 4.80
CA LYS A 145 -28.13 2.52 3.71
C LYS A 145 -27.05 1.49 3.34
N VAL A 146 -27.02 1.09 2.08
CA VAL A 146 -26.00 0.19 1.52
C VAL A 146 -25.33 0.90 0.36
N CYS A 147 -24.03 0.69 0.23
CA CYS A 147 -23.23 1.32 -0.81
C CYS A 147 -22.44 0.27 -1.57
N ASP A 148 -22.06 0.60 -2.80
CA ASP A 148 -21.11 -0.14 -3.62
C ASP A 148 -20.02 0.84 -4.06
N LYS A 149 -18.75 0.51 -3.75
CA LYS A 149 -17.57 1.33 -4.09
C LYS A 149 -16.70 0.64 -5.14
N GLY A 150 -17.32 0.06 -6.17
CA GLY A 150 -16.61 -0.46 -7.31
C GLY A 150 -15.83 -1.74 -6.99
N TRP A 151 -14.55 -1.80 -7.37
CA TRP A 151 -13.78 -3.03 -7.26
C TRP A 151 -13.31 -3.33 -5.84
N GLU A 152 -13.02 -2.30 -5.04
CA GLU A 152 -12.42 -2.46 -3.72
C GLU A 152 -13.46 -2.82 -2.64
N CYS A 153 -14.69 -2.32 -2.76
CA CYS A 153 -15.81 -2.72 -1.89
C CYS A 153 -17.02 -3.05 -2.75
N LYS A 154 -16.92 -4.20 -3.40
CA LYS A 154 -17.88 -4.66 -4.40
C LYS A 154 -19.13 -5.26 -3.74
N GLY A 155 -20.29 -4.88 -4.26
CA GLY A 155 -21.58 -5.39 -3.78
C GLY A 155 -22.21 -4.49 -2.72
N TRP A 156 -23.53 -4.60 -2.61
CA TRP A 156 -24.33 -3.76 -1.72
C TRP A 156 -24.13 -4.13 -0.25
N SER A 157 -23.27 -3.38 0.44
CA SER A 157 -23.01 -3.57 1.88
C SER A 157 -23.17 -2.26 2.66
N GLU A 158 -23.56 -2.38 3.93
CA GLU A 158 -23.59 -1.23 4.85
C GLU A 158 -22.17 -0.76 5.21
N TYR A 159 -21.19 -1.67 5.18
CA TYR A 159 -19.79 -1.39 5.47
C TYR A 159 -19.10 -0.60 4.34
N CYS A 160 -19.49 -0.83 3.08
CA CYS A 160 -18.97 -0.08 1.93
C CYS A 160 -19.39 1.39 1.87
N CYS A 161 -20.29 1.83 2.76
CA CYS A 161 -20.65 3.24 2.86
C CYS A 161 -19.58 4.08 3.58
N ASN A 162 -18.68 3.44 4.31
CA ASN A 162 -17.55 4.07 4.97
C ASN A 162 -16.33 4.18 4.04
N LEU A 163 -15.21 4.66 4.57
CA LEU A 163 -13.92 4.64 3.86
C LEU A 163 -13.50 3.19 3.55
N THR A 164 -12.86 2.97 2.39
CA THR A 164 -12.12 1.73 2.13
C THR A 164 -10.73 1.82 2.74
N ILE A 165 -10.01 0.71 2.81
CA ILE A 165 -8.65 0.68 3.34
C ILE A 165 -7.74 1.59 2.50
N SER A 166 -7.87 1.60 1.18
CA SER A 166 -7.06 2.49 0.32
C SER A 166 -7.35 3.99 0.53
N ASP A 167 -8.48 4.36 1.12
CA ASP A 167 -8.80 5.77 1.44
C ASP A 167 -7.96 6.30 2.62
N TYR A 168 -7.37 5.44 3.47
CA TYR A 168 -6.64 5.85 4.67
C TYR A 168 -5.33 5.10 4.94
N PHE A 169 -5.03 4.05 4.18
CA PHE A 169 -3.83 3.24 4.29
C PHE A 169 -3.19 3.05 2.92
N ASP A 170 -2.15 3.84 2.65
CA ASP A 170 -1.47 3.88 1.36
C ASP A 170 -0.20 3.00 1.35
N THR A 171 0.31 2.77 0.16
CA THR A 171 1.52 1.99 -0.14
C THR A 171 2.69 2.41 0.74
N TYR A 172 2.94 3.72 0.90
CA TYR A 172 4.09 4.18 1.70
C TYR A 172 4.00 3.75 3.17
N GLN A 173 2.80 3.72 3.76
CA GLN A 173 2.60 3.27 5.14
C GLN A 173 2.86 1.77 5.25
N PHE A 174 2.43 0.99 4.26
CA PHE A 174 2.77 -0.44 4.19
C PHE A 174 4.28 -0.66 4.10
N GLU A 175 4.99 0.13 3.30
CA GLU A 175 6.45 0.09 3.22
C GLU A 175 7.12 0.48 4.55
N GLU A 176 6.59 1.47 5.27
CA GLU A 176 7.11 1.89 6.58
C GLU A 176 6.89 0.84 7.67
N LEU A 177 5.69 0.25 7.76
CA LEU A 177 5.35 -0.81 8.72
C LEU A 177 6.27 -2.03 8.58
N PHE A 178 6.64 -2.36 7.34
CA PHE A 178 7.43 -3.55 6.98
C PHE A 178 8.74 -3.18 6.27
N ALA A 179 9.44 -2.17 6.80
CA ALA A 179 10.62 -1.58 6.17
C ALA A 179 11.78 -2.55 5.91
N LYS A 180 11.82 -3.70 6.61
CA LYS A 180 12.90 -4.70 6.46
C LYS A 180 12.50 -5.98 5.72
N ARG A 181 11.24 -6.13 5.28
CA ARG A 181 10.72 -7.37 4.65
C ARG A 181 11.42 -7.77 3.35
N ASN A 182 11.98 -6.79 2.62
CA ASN A 182 12.65 -6.99 1.32
C ASN A 182 14.17 -6.87 1.42
N THR A 183 14.74 -6.89 2.63
CA THR A 183 16.20 -6.90 2.79
C THR A 183 16.78 -8.24 2.32
N PRO A 184 18.06 -8.30 1.90
CA PRO A 184 18.68 -9.54 1.41
C PRO A 184 18.69 -10.71 2.40
N VAL A 185 18.53 -10.41 3.69
CA VAL A 185 18.48 -11.41 4.77
C VAL A 185 17.06 -11.88 5.08
N ALA A 186 16.04 -11.24 4.50
CA ALA A 186 14.66 -11.70 4.66
C ALA A 186 14.39 -12.94 3.81
N HIS A 187 13.60 -13.86 4.36
CA HIS A 187 13.34 -15.17 3.76
C HIS A 187 12.19 -15.15 2.74
N ALA A 188 11.40 -14.08 2.70
CA ALA A 188 10.30 -13.85 1.78
C ALA A 188 10.47 -12.53 0.99
N ALA A 189 11.72 -12.12 0.72
CA ALA A 189 12.00 -10.89 -0.01
C ALA A 189 11.35 -10.89 -1.41
N GLY A 190 10.58 -9.85 -1.72
CA GLY A 190 9.85 -9.71 -2.97
C GLY A 190 8.52 -10.47 -3.04
N PHE A 191 8.17 -11.25 -2.02
CA PHE A 191 6.91 -11.99 -1.99
C PHE A 191 5.73 -11.09 -1.56
N TRP A 192 5.92 -10.28 -0.52
CA TRP A 192 4.87 -9.48 0.08
C TRP A 192 4.78 -8.06 -0.50
N ASP A 193 3.60 -7.68 -0.99
CA ASP A 193 3.36 -6.36 -1.55
C ASP A 193 1.99 -5.79 -1.15
N TYR A 194 1.89 -4.46 -1.15
CA TYR A 194 0.69 -3.71 -0.79
C TYR A 194 -0.50 -4.03 -1.71
N LYS A 195 -0.26 -4.19 -3.01
CA LYS A 195 -1.32 -4.49 -3.97
C LYS A 195 -1.97 -5.84 -3.68
N SER A 196 -1.18 -6.85 -3.31
CA SER A 196 -1.67 -8.15 -2.86
C SER A 196 -2.54 -8.04 -1.60
N PHE A 197 -2.14 -7.20 -0.63
CA PHE A 197 -2.93 -6.95 0.57
C PHE A 197 -4.28 -6.27 0.26
N ILE A 198 -4.29 -5.20 -0.54
CA ILE A 198 -5.54 -4.50 -0.91
C ILE A 198 -6.44 -5.38 -1.80
N THR A 199 -5.84 -6.14 -2.72
CA THR A 199 -6.60 -7.08 -3.57
C THR A 199 -7.25 -8.17 -2.73
N ALA A 200 -6.54 -8.68 -1.71
CA ALA A 200 -7.08 -9.64 -0.77
C ALA A 200 -8.20 -9.03 0.08
N SER A 201 -7.99 -7.82 0.62
CA SER A 201 -8.95 -7.15 1.48
C SER A 201 -10.25 -6.80 0.77
N ALA A 202 -10.22 -6.54 -0.53
CA ALA A 202 -11.41 -6.19 -1.31
C ALA A 202 -12.55 -7.22 -1.22
N LEU A 203 -12.23 -8.51 -1.00
CA LEU A 203 -13.23 -9.56 -0.78
C LEU A 203 -13.92 -9.45 0.59
N TYR A 204 -13.26 -8.83 1.56
CA TYR A 204 -13.63 -8.81 2.97
C TYR A 204 -14.06 -7.42 3.48
N GLN A 205 -13.74 -6.35 2.75
CA GLN A 205 -14.25 -5.00 3.06
C GLN A 205 -15.78 -4.94 3.06
N PRO A 206 -16.53 -5.59 2.13
CA PRO A 206 -17.98 -5.65 2.22
C PRO A 206 -18.50 -6.42 3.44
N LEU A 207 -17.64 -7.16 4.14
CA LEU A 207 -17.95 -7.89 5.37
C LEU A 207 -17.53 -7.14 6.65
N GLY A 208 -16.92 -5.96 6.52
CA GLY A 208 -16.57 -5.09 7.65
C GLY A 208 -15.08 -4.96 7.95
N PHE A 209 -14.20 -5.76 7.35
CA PHE A 209 -12.76 -5.66 7.59
C PHE A 209 -12.22 -4.30 7.14
N GLY A 210 -11.67 -3.52 8.06
CA GLY A 210 -11.14 -2.17 7.79
C GLY A 210 -12.20 -1.15 7.38
N THR A 211 -13.49 -1.47 7.53
CA THR A 211 -14.61 -0.61 7.09
C THR A 211 -15.69 -0.47 8.16
N THR A 212 -15.54 -1.13 9.31
CA THR A 212 -16.43 -1.01 10.46
C THR A 212 -16.06 0.18 11.35
N GLY A 213 -17.08 0.93 11.80
CA GLY A 213 -16.90 2.06 12.72
C GLY A 213 -16.45 3.34 12.02
N ASN A 214 -15.82 4.24 12.78
CA ASN A 214 -15.27 5.50 12.25
C ASN A 214 -13.85 5.30 11.70
N LYS A 215 -13.27 6.34 11.08
CA LYS A 215 -11.91 6.29 10.51
C LYS A 215 -10.88 5.78 11.52
N THR A 216 -10.92 6.25 12.77
CA THR A 216 -10.00 5.81 13.82
C THR A 216 -10.15 4.32 14.12
N THR A 217 -11.37 3.80 14.27
CA THR A 217 -11.61 2.36 14.46
C THR A 217 -11.10 1.53 13.28
N GLN A 218 -11.31 1.99 12.05
CA GLN A 218 -10.84 1.33 10.82
C GLN A 218 -9.32 1.25 10.75
N MET A 219 -8.64 2.38 11.06
CA MET A 219 -7.19 2.44 11.13
C MET A 219 -6.65 1.54 12.25
N LYS A 220 -7.28 1.55 13.43
CA LYS A 220 -6.92 0.68 14.56
C LYS A 220 -7.08 -0.79 14.21
N GLU A 221 -8.13 -1.17 13.49
CA GLU A 221 -8.34 -2.56 13.08
C GLU A 221 -7.26 -3.02 12.11
N VAL A 222 -6.94 -2.21 11.10
CA VAL A 222 -5.87 -2.54 10.15
C VAL A 222 -4.52 -2.61 10.87
N ALA A 223 -4.23 -1.67 11.77
CA ALA A 223 -3.02 -1.71 12.60
C ALA A 223 -2.96 -2.98 13.47
N ALA A 224 -4.08 -3.37 14.08
CA ALA A 224 -4.17 -4.58 14.91
C ALA A 224 -3.93 -5.84 14.09
N PHE A 225 -4.64 -6.00 12.96
CA PHE A 225 -4.44 -7.12 12.05
C PHE A 225 -2.99 -7.21 11.57
N LEU A 226 -2.43 -6.09 11.09
CA LEU A 226 -1.05 -6.05 10.64
C LEU A 226 -0.07 -6.28 11.78
N GLY A 227 -0.37 -5.86 13.02
CA GLY A 227 0.46 -6.13 14.21
C GLY A 227 0.57 -7.63 14.51
N HIS A 228 -0.54 -8.38 14.39
CA HIS A 228 -0.50 -9.84 14.43
C HIS A 228 0.34 -10.40 13.28
N VAL A 229 0.10 -9.96 12.04
CA VAL A 229 0.88 -10.40 10.88
C VAL A 229 2.38 -10.17 11.09
N GLY A 230 2.76 -8.95 11.48
CA GLY A 230 4.15 -8.56 11.70
C GLY A 230 4.81 -9.40 12.77
N SER A 231 4.16 -9.60 13.93
CA SER A 231 4.71 -10.40 15.01
C SER A 231 4.85 -11.89 14.65
N GLN A 232 3.88 -12.48 13.94
CA GLN A 232 3.91 -13.91 13.60
C GLN A 232 4.88 -14.26 12.47
N THR A 233 5.28 -13.27 11.66
CA THR A 233 6.17 -13.46 10.50
C THR A 233 7.51 -12.75 10.66
N SER A 234 7.81 -12.26 11.87
CA SER A 234 9.04 -11.49 12.13
C SER A 234 10.27 -12.40 12.18
N CYS A 235 11.37 -11.91 11.63
CA CYS A 235 12.72 -12.44 11.87
C CYS A 235 13.61 -11.43 12.62
N GLY A 236 13.01 -10.37 13.18
CA GLY A 236 13.71 -9.35 13.93
C GLY A 236 14.18 -9.88 15.27
N TYR A 237 15.49 -9.79 15.52
CA TYR A 237 16.10 -10.05 16.83
C TYR A 237 16.29 -8.72 17.59
N GLY A 238 16.58 -8.78 18.90
CA GLY A 238 16.56 -7.61 19.78
C GLY A 238 17.45 -6.43 19.39
N VAL A 239 18.49 -6.64 18.56
CA VAL A 239 19.38 -5.57 18.05
C VAL A 239 19.35 -5.45 16.52
N ALA A 240 18.27 -5.91 15.88
CA ALA A 240 18.11 -5.79 14.45
C ALA A 240 17.94 -4.31 14.03
N THR A 241 18.46 -3.95 12.85
CA THR A 241 18.36 -2.57 12.36
C THR A 241 16.89 -2.16 12.19
N GLY A 242 16.51 -1.00 12.73
CA GLY A 242 15.10 -0.55 12.75
C GLY A 242 14.27 -1.12 13.91
N GLY A 243 14.87 -1.91 14.80
CA GLY A 243 14.18 -2.58 15.89
C GLY A 243 13.39 -3.81 15.43
N PRO A 244 12.97 -4.71 16.34
CA PRO A 244 12.32 -5.97 15.99
C PRO A 244 10.96 -5.81 15.28
N THR A 245 10.30 -4.66 15.44
CA THR A 245 8.97 -4.37 14.88
C THR A 245 8.96 -4.03 13.39
N ALA A 246 10.11 -3.66 12.83
CA ALA A 246 10.27 -3.35 11.40
C ALA A 246 10.45 -4.61 10.52
N TRP A 247 10.59 -5.79 11.13
CA TRP A 247 10.94 -7.06 10.49
C TRP A 247 9.75 -7.99 10.26
N GLY A 248 8.52 -7.50 10.43
CA GLY A 248 7.33 -8.24 10.01
C GLY A 248 7.37 -8.59 8.52
N LEU A 249 6.65 -9.65 8.15
CA LEU A 249 6.62 -10.22 6.79
C LEU A 249 7.99 -10.73 6.30
N CYS A 250 8.91 -11.06 7.21
CA CYS A 250 10.20 -11.62 6.84
C CYS A 250 10.10 -13.08 6.38
N TYR A 251 9.15 -13.83 6.93
CA TYR A 251 8.83 -15.20 6.53
C TYR A 251 7.47 -15.26 5.83
N ASN A 252 7.30 -16.23 4.93
CA ASN A 252 6.00 -16.66 4.42
C ASN A 252 5.66 -18.12 4.77
N LYS A 253 6.61 -18.82 5.39
CA LYS A 253 6.47 -20.18 5.90
C LYS A 253 7.40 -20.46 7.08
N GLU A 254 7.07 -21.47 7.84
CA GLU A 254 7.90 -22.04 8.89
C GLU A 254 9.16 -22.70 8.30
N MET A 255 10.33 -22.35 8.82
CA MET A 255 11.62 -22.81 8.30
C MET A 255 12.05 -24.18 8.83
N SER A 256 11.65 -24.51 10.06
CA SER A 256 12.08 -25.73 10.76
C SER A 256 10.88 -26.41 11.43
N PRO A 257 9.90 -26.92 10.66
CA PRO A 257 8.74 -27.60 11.21
C PRO A 257 9.13 -28.87 11.97
N SER A 258 8.53 -29.08 13.15
CA SER A 258 8.83 -30.24 14.01
C SER A 258 8.14 -31.52 13.56
N HIS A 259 7.07 -31.41 12.75
CA HIS A 259 6.31 -32.51 12.17
C HIS A 259 5.47 -32.01 10.99
N ASP A 260 4.73 -32.91 10.33
CA ASP A 260 3.90 -32.56 9.17
C ASP A 260 2.54 -31.93 9.51
N TYR A 261 2.20 -31.80 10.80
CA TYR A 261 0.93 -31.21 11.30
C TYR A 261 -0.30 -31.91 10.70
N CYS A 262 -0.24 -33.24 10.62
CA CYS A 262 -1.34 -34.10 10.23
C CYS A 262 -1.92 -34.80 11.46
N ASP A 263 -3.18 -34.52 11.79
CA ASP A 263 -3.89 -35.15 12.91
C ASP A 263 -4.91 -36.20 12.44
N ASP A 264 -4.65 -37.48 12.74
CA ASP A 264 -5.51 -38.61 12.39
C ASP A 264 -6.96 -38.48 12.89
N TYR A 265 -7.21 -37.68 13.92
CA TYR A 265 -8.56 -37.42 14.43
C TYR A 265 -9.47 -36.83 13.34
N TYR A 266 -8.92 -35.99 12.45
CA TYR A 266 -9.69 -35.30 11.40
C TYR A 266 -9.70 -36.02 10.06
N LYS A 267 -9.18 -37.25 9.95
CA LYS A 267 -9.02 -37.97 8.67
C LYS A 267 -10.30 -38.16 7.84
N TYR A 268 -11.47 -38.17 8.48
CA TYR A 268 -12.75 -38.36 7.79
C TYR A 268 -13.36 -37.07 7.24
N THR A 269 -12.92 -35.91 7.74
CA THR A 269 -13.41 -34.60 7.28
C THR A 269 -12.37 -33.89 6.42
N TYR A 270 -11.10 -33.93 6.85
CA TYR A 270 -9.97 -33.34 6.16
C TYR A 270 -8.80 -34.35 6.16
N PRO A 271 -8.81 -35.35 5.26
CA PRO A 271 -7.73 -36.31 5.14
C PRO A 271 -6.43 -35.62 4.72
N CYS A 272 -5.31 -36.03 5.30
CA CYS A 272 -4.01 -35.53 4.90
C CYS A 272 -3.66 -36.07 3.50
N ALA A 273 -3.27 -35.17 2.61
CA ALA A 273 -2.86 -35.54 1.26
C ALA A 273 -1.47 -36.19 1.28
N PRO A 274 -1.22 -37.24 0.47
CA PRO A 274 0.08 -37.90 0.41
C PRO A 274 1.20 -36.92 0.04
N GLY A 275 2.24 -36.83 0.87
CA GLY A 275 3.38 -35.94 0.66
C GLY A 275 3.15 -34.47 1.00
N ALA A 276 1.93 -34.10 1.45
CA ALA A 276 1.64 -32.76 1.94
C ALA A 276 2.04 -32.60 3.42
N ALA A 277 2.55 -31.43 3.76
CA ALA A 277 2.85 -31.04 5.13
C ALA A 277 2.16 -29.69 5.44
N TYR A 278 1.54 -29.59 6.61
CA TYR A 278 0.64 -28.50 7.01
C TYR A 278 1.25 -27.60 8.10
N TYR A 279 2.57 -27.38 8.01
CA TYR A 279 3.29 -26.42 8.84
C TYR A 279 2.86 -24.97 8.57
N GLY A 280 3.31 -24.05 9.41
CA GLY A 280 2.90 -22.65 9.37
C GLY A 280 3.18 -21.98 8.02
N ARG A 281 2.15 -21.46 7.34
CA ARG A 281 2.30 -20.63 6.13
C ARG A 281 1.38 -19.43 6.12
N GLY A 282 1.80 -18.37 5.43
CA GLY A 282 1.00 -17.18 5.19
C GLY A 282 1.21 -16.07 6.22
N ALA A 283 0.42 -14.99 6.09
CA ALA A 283 0.59 -13.77 6.88
C ALA A 283 0.13 -13.94 8.35
N LEU A 284 -0.96 -14.67 8.56
CA LEU A 284 -1.27 -15.31 9.84
C LEU A 284 -1.03 -16.80 9.64
N PRO A 285 0.03 -17.38 10.21
CA PRO A 285 0.45 -18.75 9.91
C PRO A 285 -0.68 -19.77 10.14
N ILE A 286 -1.01 -20.52 9.09
CA ILE A 286 -1.99 -21.60 9.13
C ILE A 286 -1.26 -22.89 9.48
N TYR A 287 -1.74 -23.56 10.52
CA TYR A 287 -1.24 -24.88 10.94
C TYR A 287 -2.36 -25.90 10.86
N TRP A 288 -1.98 -27.17 10.68
CA TRP A 288 -2.85 -28.34 10.67
C TRP A 288 -3.76 -28.47 9.44
N GLN A 289 -3.86 -29.69 8.94
CA GLN A 289 -4.61 -30.00 7.72
C GLN A 289 -6.08 -29.57 7.76
N TYR A 290 -6.72 -29.66 8.93
CA TYR A 290 -8.13 -29.29 9.07
C TYR A 290 -8.35 -27.78 8.92
N ASN A 291 -7.37 -26.94 9.23
CA ASN A 291 -7.48 -25.50 9.01
C ASN A 291 -7.22 -25.15 7.54
N TYR A 292 -6.23 -25.79 6.90
CA TYR A 292 -6.03 -25.68 5.46
C TYR A 292 -7.30 -26.08 4.70
N GLY A 293 -7.92 -27.20 5.06
CA GLY A 293 -9.18 -27.65 4.47
C GLY A 293 -10.33 -26.65 4.64
N LYS A 294 -10.59 -26.16 5.86
CA LYS A 294 -11.64 -25.16 6.12
C LYS A 294 -11.42 -23.86 5.35
N ILE A 295 -10.19 -23.34 5.33
CA ILE A 295 -9.84 -22.13 4.60
C ILE A 295 -9.96 -22.37 3.09
N GLY A 296 -9.53 -23.54 2.61
CA GLY A 296 -9.67 -23.93 1.22
C GLY A 296 -11.13 -23.99 0.76
N ASP A 297 -12.02 -24.57 1.58
CA ASP A 297 -13.46 -24.61 1.36
C ASP A 297 -14.07 -23.20 1.28
N ALA A 298 -13.59 -22.28 2.13
CA ALA A 298 -14.07 -20.90 2.17
C ALA A 298 -13.59 -20.09 0.95
N LEU A 299 -12.32 -20.22 0.58
CA LEU A 299 -11.70 -19.52 -0.55
C LEU A 299 -11.96 -20.18 -1.90
N LYS A 300 -12.53 -21.40 -1.91
CA LYS A 300 -12.71 -22.24 -3.10
C LYS A 300 -11.37 -22.56 -3.79
N VAL A 301 -10.36 -22.84 -2.98
CA VAL A 301 -9.01 -23.25 -3.41
C VAL A 301 -8.66 -24.55 -2.70
N ASP A 302 -8.12 -25.53 -3.42
CA ASP A 302 -7.75 -26.83 -2.84
C ASP A 302 -6.45 -26.74 -2.02
N LEU A 303 -6.54 -26.16 -0.83
CA LEU A 303 -5.43 -26.02 0.11
C LEU A 303 -5.13 -27.30 0.89
N LEU A 304 -6.02 -28.30 0.84
CA LEU A 304 -5.79 -29.57 1.52
C LEU A 304 -4.80 -30.42 0.73
N ASN A 305 -4.94 -30.48 -0.60
CA ASN A 305 -3.98 -31.18 -1.46
C ASN A 305 -2.80 -30.30 -1.90
N HIS A 306 -2.99 -28.97 -1.94
CA HIS A 306 -1.96 -28.00 -2.35
C HIS A 306 -1.72 -26.91 -1.30
N PRO A 307 -1.24 -27.25 -0.08
CA PRO A 307 -0.96 -26.26 0.96
C PRO A 307 0.14 -25.26 0.56
N GLU A 308 1.00 -25.62 -0.40
CA GLU A 308 2.06 -24.77 -0.95
C GLU A 308 1.55 -23.53 -1.68
N TYR A 309 0.27 -23.48 -2.09
CA TYR A 309 -0.28 -22.29 -2.74
C TYR A 309 -0.24 -21.05 -1.83
N ILE A 310 -0.32 -21.24 -0.50
CA ILE A 310 -0.20 -20.14 0.46
C ILE A 310 1.20 -19.50 0.43
N GLU A 311 2.26 -20.27 0.18
CA GLU A 311 3.64 -19.73 0.11
C GLU A 311 4.03 -19.26 -1.30
N GLN A 312 3.18 -19.47 -2.31
CA GLN A 312 3.43 -19.11 -3.71
C GLN A 312 2.63 -17.88 -4.18
N ASN A 313 1.54 -17.54 -3.50
CA ASN A 313 0.66 -16.42 -3.87
C ASN A 313 0.36 -15.53 -2.66
N ALA A 314 0.97 -14.34 -2.63
CA ALA A 314 0.80 -13.38 -1.54
C ALA A 314 -0.64 -12.87 -1.38
N THR A 315 -1.39 -12.69 -2.48
CA THR A 315 -2.80 -12.32 -2.42
C THR A 315 -3.61 -13.42 -1.72
N LEU A 316 -3.39 -14.69 -2.08
CA LEU A 316 -4.07 -15.82 -1.44
C LEU A 316 -3.68 -15.97 0.05
N ALA A 317 -2.41 -15.74 0.38
CA ALA A 317 -1.92 -15.75 1.75
C ALA A 317 -2.59 -14.67 2.62
N PHE A 318 -2.76 -13.45 2.09
CA PHE A 318 -3.52 -12.41 2.78
C PHE A 318 -5.01 -12.72 2.86
N GLN A 319 -5.61 -13.33 1.82
CA GLN A 319 -7.02 -13.74 1.88
C GLN A 319 -7.26 -14.75 3.01
N ALA A 320 -6.38 -15.75 3.13
CA ALA A 320 -6.46 -16.73 4.21
C ALA A 320 -6.30 -16.10 5.60
N ALA A 321 -5.39 -15.14 5.73
CA ALA A 321 -5.19 -14.40 6.97
C ALA A 321 -6.41 -13.55 7.35
N ILE A 322 -6.96 -12.77 6.41
CA ILE A 322 -8.15 -11.93 6.65
C ILE A 322 -9.39 -12.80 6.90
N HIS A 323 -9.51 -13.93 6.21
CA HIS A 323 -10.56 -14.92 6.51
C HIS A 323 -10.46 -15.42 7.95
N THR A 324 -9.24 -15.75 8.41
CA THR A 324 -9.00 -16.19 9.78
C THR A 324 -9.36 -15.11 10.79
N TRP A 325 -9.07 -13.83 10.49
CA TRP A 325 -9.43 -12.69 11.32
C TRP A 325 -10.94 -12.51 11.48
N LEU A 326 -11.71 -12.75 10.41
CA LEU A 326 -13.17 -12.60 10.38
C LEU A 326 -13.96 -13.85 10.80
N THR A 327 -13.30 -15.00 10.96
CA THR A 327 -13.99 -16.28 11.18
C THR A 327 -13.85 -16.75 12.62
N PRO A 328 -14.97 -16.95 13.34
CA PRO A 328 -14.92 -17.57 14.66
C PRO A 328 -14.40 -19.01 14.61
N GLN A 329 -13.46 -19.34 15.50
CA GLN A 329 -12.86 -20.68 15.57
C GLN A 329 -13.88 -21.77 15.96
N LYS A 330 -14.79 -21.43 16.88
CA LYS A 330 -15.87 -22.30 17.35
C LYS A 330 -17.19 -21.55 17.42
N LYS A 331 -18.27 -22.30 17.27
CA LYS A 331 -19.63 -21.77 17.45
C LYS A 331 -19.77 -21.16 18.85
N GLY A 332 -20.21 -19.91 18.92
CA GLY A 332 -20.40 -19.17 20.17
C GLY A 332 -19.18 -18.38 20.66
N GLN A 333 -18.02 -18.51 20.01
CA GLN A 333 -16.88 -17.60 20.21
C GLN A 333 -16.97 -16.43 19.23
N PRO A 334 -16.37 -15.26 19.55
CA PRO A 334 -16.23 -14.18 18.57
C PRO A 334 -15.12 -14.49 17.56
N SER A 335 -15.19 -13.84 16.40
CA SER A 335 -14.02 -13.63 15.55
C SER A 335 -13.09 -12.56 16.14
N ALA A 336 -11.84 -12.50 15.65
CA ALA A 336 -10.91 -11.43 16.05
C ALA A 336 -11.44 -10.06 15.62
N HIS A 337 -12.05 -9.96 14.44
CA HIS A 337 -12.78 -8.78 13.99
C HIS A 337 -13.82 -8.32 15.02
N GLU A 338 -14.78 -9.19 15.37
CA GLU A 338 -15.89 -8.82 16.27
C GLU A 338 -15.41 -8.46 17.67
N ALA A 339 -14.39 -9.16 18.16
CA ALA A 339 -13.76 -8.87 19.44
C ALA A 339 -13.07 -7.49 19.43
N PHE A 340 -12.40 -7.12 18.33
CA PHE A 340 -11.67 -5.87 18.23
C PHE A 340 -12.58 -4.66 18.03
N VAL A 341 -13.51 -4.73 17.06
CA VAL A 341 -14.40 -3.61 16.73
C VAL A 341 -15.56 -3.46 17.73
N GLY A 342 -15.70 -4.39 18.67
CA GLY A 342 -16.65 -4.32 19.77
C GLY A 342 -18.10 -4.68 19.41
N THR A 343 -18.32 -5.42 18.32
CA THR A 343 -19.65 -5.93 17.95
C THR A 343 -20.02 -7.18 18.74
N TRP A 344 -19.03 -7.92 19.24
CA TRP A 344 -19.24 -9.02 20.16
C TRP A 344 -19.66 -8.54 21.55
N LYS A 345 -20.67 -9.20 22.13
CA LYS A 345 -21.11 -8.97 23.51
C LYS A 345 -20.61 -10.11 24.41
N PRO A 346 -19.69 -9.83 25.35
CA PRO A 346 -19.22 -10.84 26.29
C PRO A 346 -20.36 -11.46 27.10
N THR A 347 -20.32 -12.77 27.26
CA THR A 347 -21.22 -13.49 28.18
C THR A 347 -20.75 -13.33 29.62
N LYS A 348 -21.58 -13.77 30.58
CA LYS A 348 -21.17 -13.81 32.00
C LYS A 348 -19.89 -14.62 32.22
N ASN A 349 -19.72 -15.72 31.47
CA ASN A 349 -18.50 -16.54 31.56
C ASN A 349 -17.28 -15.82 30.97
N ASP A 350 -17.48 -14.99 29.96
CA ASP A 350 -16.40 -14.18 29.40
C ASP A 350 -15.95 -13.11 30.39
N THR A 351 -16.89 -12.41 31.03
CA THR A 351 -16.57 -11.42 32.06
C THR A 351 -15.88 -12.02 33.27
N LEU A 352 -16.32 -13.20 33.74
CA LEU A 352 -15.65 -13.91 34.85
C LEU A 352 -14.22 -14.33 34.47
N ALA A 353 -14.02 -14.73 33.22
CA ALA A 353 -12.72 -15.05 32.64
C ALA A 353 -11.91 -13.81 32.20
N LYS A 354 -12.34 -12.59 32.59
CA LYS A 354 -11.72 -11.30 32.25
C LYS A 354 -11.57 -11.03 30.74
N ARG A 355 -12.39 -11.67 29.90
CA ARG A 355 -12.38 -11.44 28.45
C ARG A 355 -13.22 -10.22 28.10
N HIS A 356 -12.55 -9.19 27.58
CA HIS A 356 -13.14 -7.90 27.24
C HIS A 356 -12.92 -7.57 25.75
N PRO A 357 -13.87 -6.90 25.06
CA PRO A 357 -13.65 -6.46 23.68
C PRO A 357 -12.40 -5.58 23.59
N GLY A 358 -11.51 -5.90 22.65
CA GLY A 358 -10.19 -5.26 22.57
C GLY A 358 -9.13 -6.11 21.90
N PHE A 359 -7.93 -5.54 21.79
CA PHE A 359 -6.75 -6.19 21.19
C PHE A 359 -6.35 -7.46 21.95
N GLY A 360 -6.42 -7.45 23.28
CA GLY A 360 -6.17 -8.61 24.13
C GLY A 360 -6.98 -9.84 23.72
N THR A 361 -8.29 -9.66 23.53
CA THR A 361 -9.16 -10.77 23.16
C THR A 361 -8.91 -11.27 21.73
N THR A 362 -8.37 -10.46 20.81
CA THR A 362 -7.92 -10.96 19.50
C THR A 362 -6.78 -11.97 19.64
N MET A 363 -5.82 -11.73 20.52
CA MET A 363 -4.76 -12.69 20.84
C MET A 363 -5.33 -13.97 21.46
N ASN A 364 -6.36 -13.84 22.30
CA ASN A 364 -7.02 -14.99 22.92
C ASN A 364 -7.78 -15.86 21.90
N VAL A 365 -8.50 -15.23 20.96
CA VAL A 365 -9.21 -15.94 19.88
C VAL A 365 -8.23 -16.68 18.96
N LEU A 366 -7.11 -16.05 18.62
CA LEU A 366 -6.15 -16.60 17.65
C LEU A 366 -5.17 -17.60 18.27
N TYR A 367 -4.67 -17.33 19.48
CA TYR A 367 -3.53 -18.04 20.09
C TYR A 367 -3.67 -18.25 21.61
N GLY A 368 -4.89 -18.23 22.15
CA GLY A 368 -5.11 -18.03 23.60
C GLY A 368 -4.40 -19.02 24.52
N ASP A 369 -4.31 -20.30 24.16
CA ASP A 369 -3.61 -21.32 24.94
C ASP A 369 -2.09 -21.12 25.00
N ARG A 370 -1.53 -20.50 23.95
CA ARG A 370 -0.11 -20.15 23.85
C ARG A 370 0.20 -18.86 24.60
N VAL A 371 -0.61 -17.81 24.44
CA VAL A 371 -0.21 -16.44 24.84
C VAL A 371 -1.00 -15.83 26.00
N CYS A 372 -2.19 -16.34 26.35
CA CYS A 372 -3.07 -15.69 27.34
C CYS A 372 -3.12 -16.42 28.68
N GLY A 373 -3.46 -15.70 29.75
CA GLY A 373 -3.59 -16.25 31.11
C GLY A 373 -2.25 -16.60 31.78
N LYS A 374 -1.14 -16.03 31.30
CA LYS A 374 0.23 -16.31 31.74
C LYS A 374 0.96 -15.08 32.29
N GLY A 375 0.24 -13.98 32.53
CA GLY A 375 0.84 -12.68 32.85
C GLY A 375 1.47 -12.00 31.63
N ASP A 376 2.32 -11.01 31.87
CA ASP A 376 3.01 -10.25 30.82
C ASP A 376 4.19 -11.03 30.22
N ALA A 377 3.88 -12.10 29.47
CA ALA A 377 4.86 -12.96 28.82
C ALA A 377 5.38 -12.37 27.49
N ASP A 378 6.62 -12.70 27.13
CA ASP A 378 7.31 -12.18 25.94
C ASP A 378 6.55 -12.43 24.62
N ASP A 379 5.92 -13.61 24.48
CA ASP A 379 5.14 -13.95 23.29
C ASP A 379 3.98 -12.97 23.08
N MET A 380 3.28 -12.60 24.15
CA MET A 380 2.19 -11.62 24.12
C MET A 380 2.74 -10.21 23.90
N ASN A 381 3.78 -9.83 24.66
CA ASN A 381 4.37 -8.50 24.59
C ASN A 381 4.93 -8.19 23.20
N THR A 382 5.44 -9.20 22.49
CA THR A 382 5.89 -9.06 21.10
C THR A 382 4.75 -8.64 20.18
N ILE A 383 3.57 -9.28 20.31
CA ILE A 383 2.38 -8.94 19.50
C ILE A 383 1.88 -7.54 19.84
N VAL A 384 1.79 -7.21 21.13
CA VAL A 384 1.37 -5.88 21.62
C VAL A 384 2.31 -4.79 21.12
N THR A 385 3.62 -5.03 21.15
CA THR A 385 4.63 -4.04 20.72
C THR A 385 4.51 -3.75 19.22
N HIS A 386 4.24 -4.75 18.38
CA HIS A 386 3.99 -4.51 16.95
C HIS A 386 2.73 -3.66 16.75
N TYR A 387 1.63 -3.99 17.42
CA TYR A 387 0.40 -3.20 17.31
C TYR A 387 0.60 -1.74 17.72
N LEU A 388 1.20 -1.48 18.89
CA LEU A 388 1.44 -0.11 19.36
C LEU A 388 2.37 0.66 18.42
N TYR A 389 3.43 0.02 17.91
CA TYR A 389 4.34 0.64 16.96
C TYR A 389 3.63 0.98 15.63
N TYR A 390 2.72 0.12 15.19
CA TYR A 390 1.97 0.32 13.95
C TYR A 390 0.91 1.42 14.10
N LEU A 391 0.32 1.59 15.28
CA LEU A 391 -0.53 2.75 15.57
C LEU A 391 0.23 4.07 15.43
N ASP A 392 1.48 4.14 15.89
CA ASP A 392 2.31 5.34 15.75
C ASP A 392 2.62 5.64 14.28
N LEU A 393 3.05 4.62 13.51
CA LEU A 393 3.36 4.78 12.08
C LEU A 393 2.13 5.13 11.24
N MET A 394 0.95 4.65 11.63
CA MET A 394 -0.30 5.02 10.98
C MET A 394 -0.84 6.38 11.43
N GLY A 395 -0.16 7.09 12.33
CA GLY A 395 -0.57 8.40 12.82
C GLY A 395 -1.81 8.38 13.73
N VAL A 396 -2.14 7.21 14.30
CA VAL A 396 -3.22 7.04 15.29
C VAL A 396 -2.69 7.30 16.70
N GLY A 397 -1.46 6.88 16.99
CA GLY A 397 -0.81 6.99 18.29
C GLY A 397 -1.05 5.77 19.18
N ARG A 398 0.01 5.29 19.85
CA ARG A 398 -0.03 4.12 20.74
C ARG A 398 -0.97 4.27 21.94
N GLU A 399 -1.26 5.49 22.37
CA GLU A 399 -2.20 5.80 23.44
C GLU A 399 -3.63 5.33 23.13
N GLU A 400 -3.97 5.24 21.84
CA GLU A 400 -5.24 4.69 21.37
C GLU A 400 -5.31 3.16 21.52
N GLY A 401 -4.21 2.49 21.84
CA GLY A 401 -4.19 1.05 22.13
C GLY A 401 -5.11 0.64 23.29
N GLY A 402 -5.44 1.59 24.18
CA GLY A 402 -6.31 1.37 25.33
C GLY A 402 -5.55 0.93 26.59
N PRO A 403 -6.26 0.79 27.72
CA PRO A 403 -5.66 0.35 28.97
C PRO A 403 -5.18 -1.11 28.87
N HIS A 404 -4.29 -1.51 29.79
CA HIS A 404 -3.65 -2.84 29.81
C HIS A 404 -4.66 -4.00 29.72
N GLU A 405 -5.82 -3.90 30.37
CA GLU A 405 -6.88 -4.92 30.35
C GLU A 405 -7.55 -5.13 28.97
N VAL A 406 -7.56 -4.10 28.12
CA VAL A 406 -8.10 -4.13 26.75
C VAL A 406 -7.00 -4.48 25.75
N LEU A 407 -5.79 -4.00 26.01
CA LEU A 407 -4.63 -4.16 25.14
C LEU A 407 -4.01 -5.56 25.25
N THR A 408 -4.01 -6.16 26.44
CA THR A 408 -3.32 -7.43 26.71
C THR A 408 -4.31 -8.55 27.03
N CYS A 409 -3.82 -9.79 26.98
CA CYS A 409 -4.57 -10.95 27.48
C CYS A 409 -3.89 -11.64 28.67
N ALA A 410 -3.06 -10.91 29.41
CA ALA A 410 -2.27 -11.40 30.53
C ALA A 410 -3.10 -12.16 31.56
N GLU A 411 -4.27 -11.60 31.90
CA GLU A 411 -5.18 -12.15 32.90
C GLU A 411 -6.42 -12.85 32.31
N GLN A 412 -6.53 -12.91 30.98
CA GLN A 412 -7.68 -13.52 30.33
C GLN A 412 -7.55 -15.05 30.33
N GLU A 413 -8.59 -15.76 30.77
CA GLU A 413 -8.58 -17.22 30.58
C GLU A 413 -8.69 -17.56 29.07
N PRO A 414 -7.90 -18.53 28.58
CA PRO A 414 -7.97 -18.94 27.18
C PRO A 414 -9.37 -19.43 26.78
N PHE A 415 -9.83 -19.10 25.57
CA PHE A 415 -11.07 -19.67 25.02
C PHE A 415 -11.00 -21.19 24.84
N ASN A 416 -9.82 -21.69 24.48
CA ASN A 416 -9.60 -23.08 24.09
C ASN A 416 -8.36 -23.65 24.81
N PRO A 417 -8.38 -23.80 26.15
CA PRO A 417 -7.21 -24.26 26.89
C PRO A 417 -6.88 -25.71 26.53
N SER A 418 -5.60 -25.99 26.32
CA SER A 418 -5.08 -27.34 26.16
C SER A 418 -5.24 -28.14 27.47
N ALA A 419 -5.25 -29.48 27.37
CA ALA A 419 -5.49 -30.36 28.51
C ALA A 419 -4.48 -30.15 29.67
N SER A 420 -3.25 -29.72 29.39
CA SER A 420 -2.25 -29.39 30.41
C SER A 420 -2.60 -28.13 31.20
N ASN A 421 -3.23 -27.13 30.55
CA ASN A 421 -3.59 -25.86 31.19
C ASN A 421 -4.85 -25.99 32.06
N GLN A 422 -5.72 -26.96 31.79
CA GLN A 422 -6.89 -27.25 32.64
C GLN A 422 -6.53 -27.80 34.02
N ALA A 423 -5.34 -28.38 34.19
CA ALA A 423 -4.86 -28.91 35.46
C ALA A 423 -4.30 -27.81 36.38
N SER A 424 -3.83 -26.69 35.82
CA SER A 424 -3.30 -25.55 36.58
C SER A 424 -4.38 -24.57 37.06
N SER A 425 -5.61 -24.70 36.54
CA SER A 425 -6.75 -23.83 36.85
C SER A 425 -7.77 -24.44 37.81
N ARG A 426 -7.44 -25.55 38.48
CA ARG A 426 -8.29 -26.21 39.49
C ARG A 426 -7.76 -26.05 40.90
#